data_AF-A0A8J6YAB6-F1
#
_entry.id   AF-A0A8J6YAB6-F1
#
_cell.length_a   1.000
_cell.length_b   1.000
_cell.length_c   1.000
_cell.angle_alpha   90.00
_cell.angle_beta   90.00
_cell.angle_gamma   90.00
#
_symmetry.space_group_name_H-M   'P 1'
#
loop_
_entity.id
_entity.type
_entity.pdbx_description
1 polymer ?
#
loop_
_entity_poly.entity_id
_entity_poly.type
_entity_poly.pdbx_seq_one_letter_code
_entity_poly.pdbx_strand_id
1 'polypeptide(L)'
;EESDPAKRVVLADRLGMDDADIARLITRTLGDQSDEARRIGLGTAMFLRFRDKRNLPVSAWEPLARLANRVLVPRTMTAGVRPGQEMESWMEITRAMAVEGEDGERPLGLLERNFLQQGYPGLWDSTDWISSVQQFRADLDLFEVVEAAA
;
A
#
# COMPACT_ATOMS: atom_id res chain seq x y z
N GLU A 1 -7.14 11.57 20.31
CA GLU A 1 -6.46 11.08 19.11
C GLU A 1 -5.74 9.78 19.45
N GLU A 2 -6.13 8.68 18.83
CA GLU A 2 -5.40 7.43 18.95
C GLU A 2 -4.21 7.49 18.00
N SER A 3 -2.99 7.37 18.53
CA SER A 3 -1.77 7.47 17.73
C SER A 3 -1.74 6.32 16.71
N ASP A 4 -1.65 6.68 15.43
CA ASP A 4 -1.61 5.74 14.31
C ASP A 4 -0.67 4.56 14.61
N PRO A 5 -1.18 3.30 14.62
CA PRO A 5 -0.38 2.11 14.87
C PRO A 5 0.87 1.99 13.98
N ALA A 6 0.85 2.50 12.75
CA ALA A 6 2.00 2.47 11.85
C ALA A 6 3.16 3.36 12.34
N LYS A 7 2.85 4.52 12.96
CA LYS A 7 3.87 5.41 13.53
C LYS A 7 4.64 4.74 14.67
N ARG A 8 3.98 3.84 15.42
CA ARG A 8 4.64 3.05 16.47
C ARG A 8 5.68 2.09 15.90
N VAL A 9 5.42 1.49 14.74
CA VAL A 9 6.37 0.60 14.06
C VAL A 9 7.62 1.38 13.63
N VAL A 10 7.45 2.55 13.01
CA VAL A 10 8.58 3.41 12.60
C VAL A 10 9.38 3.90 13.79
N LEU A 11 8.71 4.31 14.87
CA LEU A 11 9.39 4.72 16.09
C LEU A 11 10.18 3.56 16.71
N ALA A 12 9.61 2.36 16.78
CA ALA A 12 10.29 1.17 17.28
C ALA A 12 11.53 0.83 16.45
N ASP A 13 11.43 0.93 15.12
CA ASP A 13 12.56 0.76 14.21
C ASP A 13 13.68 1.76 14.51
N ARG A 14 13.34 3.05 14.64
CA ARG A 14 14.30 4.13 14.94
C ARG A 14 14.97 3.99 16.31
N LEU A 15 14.26 3.44 17.29
CA LEU A 15 14.79 3.18 18.62
C LEU A 15 15.65 1.91 18.68
N GLY A 16 15.83 1.19 17.57
CA GLY A 16 16.64 -0.02 17.52
C GLY A 16 16.01 -1.20 18.25
N MET A 17 14.68 -1.25 18.33
CA MET A 17 13.97 -2.42 18.87
C MET A 17 14.38 -3.68 18.09
N ASP A 18 14.44 -4.82 18.77
CA ASP A 18 14.87 -6.07 18.15
C ASP A 18 13.86 -6.59 17.12
N ASP A 19 14.34 -7.48 16.25
CA ASP A 19 13.57 -7.99 15.12
C ASP A 19 12.37 -8.84 15.56
N ALA A 20 12.41 -9.48 16.73
CA ALA A 20 11.31 -10.28 17.24
C ALA A 20 10.17 -9.41 17.76
N ASP A 21 10.50 -8.33 18.47
CA ASP A 21 9.52 -7.38 19.00
C ASP A 21 8.94 -6.48 17.90
N ILE A 22 9.76 -6.03 16.95
CA ILE A 22 9.27 -5.33 15.75
C ILE A 22 8.32 -6.24 14.96
N ALA A 23 8.65 -7.53 14.79
CA ALA A 23 7.78 -8.46 14.09
C ALA A 23 6.41 -8.63 14.76
N ARG A 24 6.37 -8.70 16.10
CA ARG A 24 5.10 -8.72 16.85
C ARG A 24 4.31 -7.43 16.64
N LEU A 25 4.98 -6.29 16.65
CA LEU A 25 4.36 -4.99 16.46
C LEU A 25 3.78 -4.85 15.04
N ILE A 26 4.53 -5.26 14.01
CA ILE A 26 4.05 -5.32 12.62
C ILE A 26 2.79 -6.19 12.52
N THR A 27 2.86 -7.41 13.06
CA THR A 27 1.76 -8.37 12.99
C THR A 27 0.49 -7.83 13.65
N ARG A 28 0.63 -7.18 14.81
CA ARG A 28 -0.48 -6.51 15.50
C ARG A 28 -1.03 -5.35 14.67
N THR A 29 -0.15 -4.46 14.21
CA THR A 29 -0.55 -3.29 13.42
C THR A 29 -1.34 -3.68 12.18
N LEU A 30 -0.92 -4.73 11.46
CA LEU A 30 -1.64 -5.25 10.29
C LEU A 30 -2.95 -5.97 10.66
N GLY A 31 -2.95 -6.71 11.77
CA GLY A 31 -4.14 -7.39 12.29
C GLY A 31 -5.25 -6.45 12.72
N ASP A 32 -4.87 -5.27 13.25
CA ASP A 32 -5.81 -4.24 13.70
C ASP A 32 -6.40 -3.41 12.53
N GLN A 33 -5.86 -3.53 11.31
CA GLN A 33 -6.42 -2.83 10.13
C GLN A 33 -7.68 -3.54 9.64
N SER A 34 -8.83 -2.88 9.70
CA SER A 34 -10.10 -3.38 9.14
C SER A 34 -10.22 -3.14 7.63
N ASP A 35 -9.64 -2.05 7.13
CA ASP A 35 -9.63 -1.72 5.70
C ASP A 35 -8.55 -2.52 4.97
N GLU A 36 -8.97 -3.30 3.97
CA GLU A 36 -8.09 -4.11 3.15
C GLU A 36 -7.13 -3.25 2.31
N ALA A 37 -7.58 -2.10 1.79
CA ALA A 37 -6.75 -1.21 0.98
C ALA A 37 -5.59 -0.67 1.82
N ARG A 38 -5.89 -0.17 3.01
CA ARG A 38 -4.88 0.27 3.97
C ARG A 38 -3.95 -0.87 4.43
N ARG A 39 -4.48 -2.08 4.65
CA ARG A 39 -3.66 -3.24 5.02
C ARG A 39 -2.63 -3.58 3.92
N ILE A 40 -3.04 -3.53 2.65
CA ILE A 40 -2.14 -3.74 1.50
C ILE A 40 -1.10 -2.62 1.43
N GLY A 41 -1.51 -1.36 1.57
CA GLY A 41 -0.62 -0.20 1.53
C GLY A 41 0.47 -0.27 2.60
N LEU A 42 0.06 -0.43 3.87
CA LEU A 42 0.98 -0.57 5.00
C LEU A 42 1.89 -1.80 4.86
N GLY A 43 1.33 -2.94 4.47
CA GLY A 43 2.11 -4.17 4.26
C GLY A 43 3.20 -3.98 3.19
N THR A 44 2.87 -3.27 2.11
CA THR A 44 3.81 -2.95 1.03
C THR A 44 4.90 -1.99 1.52
N ALA A 45 4.54 -0.91 2.20
CA ALA A 45 5.48 0.08 2.72
C ALA A 45 6.45 -0.54 3.73
N MET A 46 5.95 -1.32 4.69
CA MET A 46 6.75 -2.05 5.67
C MET A 46 7.68 -3.08 5.00
N PHE A 47 7.18 -3.84 4.02
CA PHE A 47 8.00 -4.80 3.29
C PHE A 47 9.18 -4.10 2.61
N LEU A 48 8.93 -3.03 1.86
CA LEU A 48 9.96 -2.28 1.14
C LEU A 48 10.98 -1.64 2.09
N ARG A 49 10.54 -1.12 3.24
CA ARG A 49 11.43 -0.54 4.25
C ARG A 49 12.33 -1.59 4.90
N PHE A 50 11.78 -2.74 5.28
CA PHE A 50 12.48 -3.68 6.14
C PHE A 50 13.26 -4.75 5.40
N ARG A 51 12.95 -5.05 4.13
CA ARG A 51 13.51 -6.22 3.42
C ARG A 51 15.03 -6.23 3.32
N ASP A 52 15.63 -5.04 3.28
CA ASP A 52 17.08 -4.86 3.15
C ASP A 52 17.73 -4.44 4.49
N LYS A 53 16.93 -4.26 5.55
CA LYS A 53 17.39 -3.68 6.84
C LYS A 53 17.22 -4.60 8.05
N ARG A 54 16.31 -5.56 8.00
CA ARG A 54 15.86 -6.34 9.18
C ARG A 54 15.84 -7.83 8.87
N ASN A 55 16.17 -8.66 9.86
CA ASN A 55 16.06 -10.12 9.79
C ASN A 55 14.83 -10.60 10.56
N LEU A 56 13.64 -10.18 10.10
CA LEU A 56 12.38 -10.53 10.74
C LEU A 56 12.13 -12.06 10.67
N PRO A 57 11.44 -12.64 11.68
CA PRO A 57 10.96 -14.01 11.59
C PRO A 57 9.96 -14.21 10.44
N VAL A 58 9.88 -15.45 9.95
CA VAL A 58 8.98 -15.84 8.84
C VAL A 58 7.52 -15.44 9.10
N SER A 59 7.07 -15.50 10.35
CA SER A 59 5.71 -15.11 10.75
C SER A 59 5.36 -13.65 10.46
N ALA A 60 6.35 -12.75 10.43
CA ALA A 60 6.15 -11.37 10.01
C ALA A 60 6.46 -11.18 8.51
N TRP A 61 7.44 -11.91 7.96
CA TRP A 61 7.78 -11.79 6.54
C TRP A 61 6.67 -12.26 5.61
N GLU A 62 6.05 -13.41 5.89
CA GLU A 62 5.05 -13.99 5.00
C GLU A 62 3.85 -13.06 4.74
N PRO A 63 3.19 -12.46 5.75
CA PRO A 63 2.07 -11.55 5.49
C PRO A 63 2.52 -10.28 4.76
N LEU A 64 3.69 -9.73 5.10
CA LEU A 64 4.25 -8.56 4.41
C LEU A 64 4.51 -8.86 2.94
N ALA A 65 5.22 -9.96 2.64
CA ALA A 65 5.53 -10.35 1.28
C ALA A 65 4.26 -10.65 0.48
N ARG A 66 3.26 -11.29 1.08
CA ARG A 66 1.98 -11.57 0.42
C ARG A 66 1.22 -10.29 0.05
N LEU A 67 1.18 -9.31 0.96
CA LEU A 67 0.55 -8.02 0.71
C LEU A 67 1.34 -7.21 -0.31
N ALA A 68 2.66 -7.12 -0.16
CA ALA A 68 3.52 -6.39 -1.07
C ALA A 68 3.48 -6.97 -2.49
N ASN A 69 3.43 -8.29 -2.64
CA ASN A 69 3.34 -8.95 -3.96
C ASN A 69 2.13 -8.46 -4.76
N ARG A 70 1.01 -8.12 -4.12
CA ARG A 70 -0.18 -7.56 -4.79
C ARG A 70 0.13 -6.25 -5.53
N VAL A 71 1.07 -5.45 -5.02
CA VAL A 71 1.46 -4.16 -5.58
C VAL A 71 2.74 -4.27 -6.42
N LEU A 72 3.69 -5.11 -6.00
CA LEU A 72 5.00 -5.23 -6.66
C LEU A 72 4.95 -6.09 -7.93
N VAL A 73 3.96 -6.98 -8.05
CA VAL A 73 3.79 -7.83 -9.23
C VAL A 73 2.49 -7.44 -9.93
N PRO A 74 2.57 -6.64 -11.02
CA PRO A 74 1.40 -6.25 -11.79
C PRO A 74 0.62 -7.48 -12.23
N ARG A 75 -0.68 -7.51 -11.92
CA ARG A 75 -1.56 -8.58 -12.40
C ARG A 75 -1.92 -8.31 -13.86
N THR A 76 -1.58 -9.24 -14.75
CA THR A 76 -2.22 -9.30 -16.06
C THR A 76 -3.63 -9.86 -15.89
N MET A 77 -4.63 -9.00 -15.90
CA MET A 77 -6.03 -9.41 -15.77
C MET A 77 -6.85 -8.84 -16.92
N THR A 78 -7.70 -9.67 -17.50
CA THR A 78 -8.75 -9.25 -18.44
C THR A 78 -10.08 -9.51 -17.74
N ALA A 79 -10.72 -8.44 -17.27
CA ALA A 79 -12.04 -8.50 -16.65
C ALA A 79 -13.05 -7.81 -17.56
N GLY A 80 -14.24 -8.40 -17.71
CA GLY A 80 -15.35 -7.73 -18.37
C GLY A 80 -15.91 -6.67 -17.41
N VAL A 81 -15.68 -5.40 -17.72
CA VAL A 81 -16.23 -4.29 -16.93
C VAL A 81 -17.73 -4.23 -17.11
N ARG A 82 -18.49 -4.31 -16.01
CA ARG A 82 -19.95 -4.19 -16.08
C ARG A 82 -20.36 -2.72 -16.19
N PRO A 83 -21.39 -2.38 -16.99
CA PRO A 83 -21.94 -1.03 -17.02
C PRO A 83 -22.42 -0.59 -15.62
N GLY A 84 -22.22 0.69 -15.29
CA GLY A 84 -22.59 1.29 -14.01
C GLY A 84 -21.38 1.80 -13.22
N GLN A 85 -21.49 1.78 -11.89
CA GLN A 85 -20.48 2.30 -10.97
C GLN A 85 -19.07 1.73 -11.21
N GLU A 86 -18.98 0.43 -11.52
CA GLU A 86 -17.71 -0.24 -11.80
C GLU A 86 -16.97 0.39 -13.01
N MET A 87 -17.71 0.66 -14.09
CA MET A 87 -17.17 1.32 -15.29
C MET A 87 -16.79 2.76 -15.00
N GLU A 88 -17.57 3.49 -14.21
CA GLU A 88 -17.28 4.88 -13.84
C GLU A 88 -15.99 4.97 -13.03
N SER A 89 -15.85 4.17 -11.97
CA SER A 89 -14.62 4.11 -11.17
C SER A 89 -13.42 3.65 -12.01
N TRP A 90 -13.60 2.71 -12.93
CA TRP A 90 -12.52 2.31 -13.84
C TRP A 90 -12.08 3.43 -14.78
N MET A 91 -13.03 4.19 -15.35
CA MET A 91 -12.72 5.34 -16.20
C MET A 91 -12.00 6.44 -15.42
N GLU A 92 -12.40 6.71 -14.17
CA GLU A 92 -11.73 7.66 -13.29
C GLU A 92 -10.30 7.24 -12.95
N ILE A 93 -10.10 5.97 -12.55
CA ILE A 93 -8.78 5.41 -12.26
C ILE A 93 -7.88 5.47 -13.50
N THR A 94 -8.41 5.10 -14.67
CA THR A 94 -7.65 5.15 -15.93
C THR A 94 -7.27 6.59 -16.29
N ARG A 95 -8.18 7.55 -16.09
CA ARG A 95 -7.88 8.96 -16.28
C ARG A 95 -6.78 9.43 -15.34
N ALA A 96 -6.88 9.12 -14.05
CA ALA A 96 -5.86 9.49 -13.06
C ALA A 96 -4.48 8.90 -13.38
N MET A 97 -4.43 7.67 -13.90
CA MET A 97 -3.17 7.05 -14.36
C MET A 97 -2.61 7.68 -15.65
N ALA A 98 -3.47 8.25 -16.49
CA ALA A 98 -3.09 8.90 -17.75
C ALA A 98 -2.64 10.35 -17.58
N VAL A 99 -3.03 11.03 -16.49
CA VAL A 99 -2.59 12.39 -16.21
C VAL A 99 -1.11 12.39 -15.83
N GLU A 100 -0.28 12.89 -16.74
CA GLU A 100 1.11 13.23 -16.47
C GLU A 100 1.18 14.57 -15.71
N GLY A 101 0.68 14.59 -14.47
CA GLY A 101 0.87 15.71 -13.52
C GLY A 101 0.44 17.09 -14.03
N GLU A 102 -0.76 17.23 -14.60
CA GLU A 102 -1.36 18.56 -14.79
C GLU A 102 -1.97 19.06 -13.47
N ASP A 103 -1.89 20.37 -13.22
CA ASP A 103 -2.39 21.08 -12.03
C ASP A 103 -1.68 20.82 -10.68
N GLY A 104 -0.34 20.77 -10.68
CA GLY A 104 0.45 20.77 -9.44
C GLY A 104 0.31 19.51 -8.57
N GLU A 105 -0.48 18.55 -9.02
CA GLU A 105 -0.56 17.22 -8.44
C GLU A 105 0.62 16.37 -8.89
N ARG A 106 1.26 15.67 -7.93
CA ARG A 106 2.35 14.75 -8.24
C ARG A 106 1.79 13.59 -9.08
N PRO A 107 2.36 13.31 -10.28
CA PRO A 107 1.94 12.18 -11.09
C PRO A 107 2.04 10.87 -10.31
N LEU A 108 1.14 9.93 -10.60
CA LEU A 108 1.13 8.64 -9.91
C LEU A 108 2.43 7.87 -10.16
N GLY A 109 3.09 7.47 -9.09
CA GLY A 109 4.24 6.58 -9.10
C GLY A 109 3.89 5.15 -9.56
N LEU A 110 4.90 4.33 -9.86
CA LEU A 110 4.70 2.94 -10.31
C LEU A 110 3.94 2.11 -9.28
N LEU A 111 4.29 2.22 -8.00
CA LEU A 111 3.65 1.53 -6.88
C LEU A 111 2.20 1.97 -6.72
N GLU A 112 1.90 3.26 -6.87
CA GLU A 112 0.55 3.80 -6.76
C GLU A 112 -0.33 3.30 -7.92
N ARG A 113 0.21 3.29 -9.14
CA ARG A 113 -0.46 2.72 -10.32
C ARG A 113 -0.76 1.23 -10.12
N ASN A 114 0.23 0.46 -9.66
CA ASN A 114 0.03 -0.97 -9.43
C ASN A 114 -0.98 -1.24 -8.30
N PHE A 115 -0.98 -0.43 -7.25
CA PHE A 115 -1.95 -0.49 -6.15
C PHE A 115 -3.38 -0.29 -6.67
N LEU A 116 -3.59 0.74 -7.50
CA LEU A 116 -4.87 1.00 -8.17
C LEU A 116 -5.32 -0.15 -9.07
N GLN A 117 -4.41 -0.64 -9.92
CA GLN A 117 -4.71 -1.73 -10.85
C GLN A 117 -5.06 -3.02 -10.11
N GLN A 118 -4.38 -3.34 -9.01
CA GLN A 118 -4.65 -4.54 -8.25
C GLN A 118 -6.01 -4.49 -7.55
N GLY A 119 -6.43 -3.32 -7.07
CA GLY A 119 -7.71 -3.20 -6.38
C GLY A 119 -8.92 -3.41 -7.29
N TYR A 120 -8.77 -3.20 -8.61
CA TYR A 120 -9.87 -3.36 -9.54
C TYR A 120 -10.22 -4.84 -9.82
N PRO A 121 -11.52 -5.21 -9.94
CA PRO A 121 -12.70 -4.38 -9.68
C PRO A 121 -13.08 -4.31 -8.19
N GLY A 122 -12.83 -5.38 -7.43
CA GLY A 122 -13.54 -5.60 -6.17
C GLY A 122 -13.17 -4.70 -4.97
N LEU A 123 -11.93 -4.22 -4.87
CA LEU A 123 -11.51 -3.41 -3.72
C LEU A 123 -12.15 -2.02 -3.73
N TRP A 124 -12.37 -1.49 -4.93
CA TRP A 124 -12.88 -0.13 -5.13
C TRP A 124 -14.41 -0.05 -5.11
N ASP A 125 -15.10 -1.19 -5.13
CA ASP A 125 -16.56 -1.26 -4.94
C ASP A 125 -16.97 -0.83 -3.52
N SER A 126 -16.11 -1.07 -2.53
CA SER A 126 -16.40 -0.81 -1.11
C SER A 126 -15.59 0.32 -0.49
N THR A 127 -14.59 0.83 -1.20
CA THR A 127 -13.60 1.76 -0.65
C THR A 127 -13.30 2.88 -1.64
N ASP A 128 -13.25 4.13 -1.15
CA ASP A 128 -12.83 5.28 -1.95
C ASP A 128 -11.35 5.13 -2.36
N TRP A 129 -11.12 4.93 -3.65
CA TRP A 129 -9.79 4.72 -4.20
C TRP A 129 -8.91 5.97 -4.07
N ILE A 130 -9.49 7.17 -4.13
CA ILE A 130 -8.75 8.44 -4.04
C ILE A 130 -8.12 8.57 -2.65
N SER A 131 -8.94 8.46 -1.60
CA SER A 131 -8.46 8.47 -0.21
C SER A 131 -7.48 7.32 0.05
N SER A 132 -7.72 6.14 -0.54
CA SER A 132 -6.83 4.98 -0.38
C SER A 132 -5.44 5.20 -0.97
N VAL A 133 -5.34 5.82 -2.14
CA VAL A 133 -4.03 6.17 -2.75
C VAL A 133 -3.33 7.25 -1.95
N GLN A 134 -4.05 8.26 -1.48
CA GLN A 134 -3.48 9.30 -0.60
C GLN A 134 -2.95 8.71 0.70
N GLN A 135 -3.67 7.77 1.31
CA GLN A 135 -3.21 7.06 2.48
C GLN A 135 -1.99 6.18 2.16
N PHE A 136 -2.00 5.46 1.03
CA PHE A 136 -0.85 4.65 0.63
C PHE A 136 0.41 5.50 0.39
N ARG A 137 0.26 6.67 -0.23
CA ARG A 137 1.33 7.69 -0.34
C ARG A 137 1.88 8.08 1.02
N ALA A 138 1.00 8.44 1.95
CA ALA A 138 1.41 8.80 3.31
C ALA A 138 2.13 7.66 4.02
N ASP A 139 1.72 6.41 3.78
CA ASP A 139 2.39 5.22 4.33
C ASP A 139 3.79 5.04 3.71
N LEU A 140 3.93 5.17 2.38
CA LEU A 140 5.25 5.12 1.71
C LEU A 140 6.19 6.19 2.26
N ASP A 141 5.71 7.43 2.42
CA ASP A 141 6.48 8.53 2.99
C ASP A 141 6.84 8.29 4.46
N LEU A 142 5.90 7.78 5.26
CA LEU A 142 6.12 7.43 6.67
C LEU A 142 7.23 6.39 6.84
N PHE A 143 7.31 5.43 5.93
CA PHE A 143 8.34 4.39 5.91
C PHE A 143 9.59 4.78 5.11
N GLU A 144 9.67 6.03 4.62
CA GLU A 144 10.78 6.58 3.85
C GLU A 144 11.11 5.70 2.62
N VAL A 145 10.07 5.20 1.95
CA VAL A 145 10.20 4.40 0.74
C VAL A 145 10.33 5.33 -0.46
N VAL A 146 11.51 5.32 -1.08
CA VAL A 146 11.76 6.08 -2.31
C VAL A 146 11.58 5.15 -3.49
N GLU A 147 10.68 5.53 -4.39
CA GLU A 147 10.56 4.88 -5.69
C GLU A 147 11.75 5.29 -6.56
N ALA A 148 12.54 4.33 -7.01
CA ALA A 148 13.60 4.61 -7.96
C ALA A 148 12.96 5.14 -9.25
N ALA A 149 13.38 6.34 -9.69
CA ALA A 149 12.97 6.86 -10.99
C ALA A 149 13.37 5.83 -12.05
N ALA A 150 12.36 5.31 -12.76
CA ALA A 150 12.56 4.39 -13.88
C ALA A 150 13.23 5.10 -15.06
#